data_AF-A0A4Y1YMF8-F1
#
_entry.id   AF-A0A4Y1YMF8-F1
#
_cell.length_a   1.000
_cell.length_b   1.000
_cell.length_c   1.000
_cell.angle_alpha   90.00
_cell.angle_beta   90.00
_cell.angle_gamma   90.00
#
_symmetry.space_group_name_H-M   'P 1'
#
loop_
_entity.id
_entity.type
_entity.pdbx_description
1 polymer ?
#
loop_
_entity_poly.entity_id
_entity_poly.type
_entity_poly.pdbx_seq_one_letter_code
_entity_poly.pdbx_strand_id
1 'polypeptide(L)'
;MNKVIIAAFVSVFALGSTSTFASGNLESSLVPISAKDLLSYMDCQDKKPTDLVKSRTDVENGKIVKVKCADVIATVQKARKDSGDAWQGGY
;
A
#
# COMPACT_ATOMS: atom_id res chain seq x y z
N MET A 1 -39.36 26.18 -2.67
CA MET A 1 -39.28 24.76 -2.26
C MET A 1 -38.04 24.02 -2.79
N ASN A 2 -37.52 24.31 -3.99
CA ASN A 2 -36.39 23.54 -4.54
C ASN A 2 -35.02 23.84 -3.87
N LYS A 3 -34.78 25.06 -3.39
CA LYS A 3 -33.47 25.48 -2.86
C LYS A 3 -33.14 24.92 -1.47
N VAL A 4 -34.16 24.67 -0.64
CA VAL A 4 -33.99 24.15 0.74
C VAL A 4 -33.66 22.66 0.71
N ILE A 5 -34.27 21.91 -0.21
CA ILE A 5 -34.02 20.47 -0.38
C ILE A 5 -32.58 20.27 -0.90
N ILE A 6 -32.15 21.05 -1.88
CA ILE A 6 -30.78 20.99 -2.42
C ILE A 6 -29.75 21.32 -1.32
N ALA A 7 -30.00 22.34 -0.50
CA ALA A 7 -29.10 22.69 0.61
C ALA A 7 -28.97 21.56 1.65
N ALA A 8 -30.06 20.86 1.94
CA ALA A 8 -30.04 19.72 2.86
C ALA A 8 -29.21 18.54 2.31
N PHE A 9 -29.38 18.19 1.03
CA PHE A 9 -28.57 17.13 0.40
C PHE A 9 -27.08 17.47 0.33
N VAL A 10 -26.72 18.73 0.05
CA VAL A 10 -25.32 19.17 0.04
C VAL A 10 -24.70 19.13 1.44
N SER A 11 -25.47 19.48 2.49
CA SER A 11 -24.97 19.40 3.88
C SER A 11 -24.71 17.97 4.35
N VAL A 12 -25.57 17.01 3.98
CA VAL A 12 -25.38 15.58 4.32
C VAL A 12 -24.21 14.99 3.54
N PHE A 13 -24.00 15.41 2.29
CA PHE A 13 -22.84 14.96 1.50
C PHE A 13 -21.52 15.53 2.02
N ALA A 14 -21.50 16.79 2.47
CA ALA A 14 -20.31 17.43 3.03
C ALA A 14 -19.94 16.91 4.44
N LEU A 15 -20.92 16.50 5.25
CA LEU A 15 -20.69 15.93 6.58
C LEU A 15 -20.54 14.40 6.58
N GLY A 16 -21.09 13.71 5.58
CA GLY A 16 -21.03 12.25 5.47
C GLY A 16 -19.77 11.71 4.79
N SER A 17 -18.94 12.56 4.19
CA SER A 17 -17.76 12.16 3.41
C SER A 17 -16.44 12.17 4.19
N THR A 18 -16.41 12.59 5.46
CA THR A 18 -15.16 12.71 6.24
C THR A 18 -14.88 11.57 7.22
N SER A 19 -15.63 10.47 7.16
CA SER A 19 -15.44 9.37 8.11
C SER A 19 -15.54 8.00 7.46
N THR A 20 -14.67 7.73 6.49
CA THR A 20 -14.14 6.37 6.36
C THR A 20 -13.14 6.16 7.50
N PHE A 21 -13.66 5.83 8.68
CA PHE A 21 -12.84 5.15 9.68
C PHE A 21 -12.54 3.79 9.07
N ALA A 22 -11.36 3.64 8.47
CA ALA A 22 -10.76 2.33 8.37
C ALA A 22 -10.63 1.86 9.82
N SER A 23 -11.54 0.99 10.25
CA SER A 23 -11.44 0.26 11.52
C SER A 23 -10.24 -0.69 11.40
N GLY A 24 -9.05 -0.12 11.40
CA GLY A 24 -7.79 -0.80 11.59
C GLY A 24 -7.25 -0.31 12.92
N ASN A 25 -6.79 -1.24 13.73
CA ASN A 25 -6.01 -0.96 14.93
C ASN A 25 -5.05 0.21 14.67
N LEU A 26 -5.05 1.22 15.54
CA LEU A 26 -4.19 2.42 15.41
C LEU A 26 -2.70 2.05 15.29
N GLU A 27 -2.34 0.84 15.71
CA GLU A 27 -1.03 0.23 15.54
C GLU A 27 -1.17 -1.07 14.73
N SER A 28 -0.60 -1.07 13.52
CA SER A 28 -0.45 -2.31 12.75
C SER A 28 0.66 -3.14 13.39
N SER A 29 0.35 -4.36 13.82
CA SER A 29 1.35 -5.34 14.27
C SER A 29 2.27 -5.81 13.12
N LEU A 30 1.94 -5.44 11.88
CA LEU A 30 2.77 -5.66 10.69
C LEU A 30 3.78 -4.53 10.54
N VAL A 31 5.03 -4.89 10.32
CA VAL A 31 6.10 -3.96 9.97
C VAL A 31 5.72 -3.21 8.68
N PRO A 32 5.79 -1.87 8.66
CA PRO A 32 5.42 -1.09 7.49
C PRO A 32 6.39 -1.35 6.34
N ILE A 33 5.84 -1.71 5.18
CA ILE A 33 6.56 -1.85 3.92
C ILE A 33 6.13 -0.71 3.01
N SER A 34 7.08 -0.06 2.34
CA SER A 34 6.75 1.03 1.43
C SER A 34 5.93 0.51 0.23
N ALA A 35 5.01 1.35 -0.29
CA ALA A 35 4.17 0.97 -1.41
C ALA A 35 4.98 0.64 -2.68
N LYS A 36 6.11 1.33 -2.90
CA LYS A 36 7.00 1.04 -4.03
C LYS A 36 7.60 -0.37 -3.95
N ASP A 37 8.02 -0.79 -2.76
CA ASP A 37 8.65 -2.10 -2.55
C ASP A 37 7.60 -3.21 -2.64
N LEU A 38 6.38 -2.96 -2.16
CA LEU A 38 5.24 -3.87 -2.36
C LEU A 38 4.89 -4.04 -3.85
N LEU A 39 4.84 -2.95 -4.62
CA LEU A 39 4.55 -3.01 -6.05
C LEU A 39 5.65 -3.77 -6.80
N SER A 40 6.92 -3.54 -6.48
CA SER A 40 8.03 -4.30 -7.04
C SER A 40 8.01 -5.76 -6.60
N TYR A 41 7.59 -6.07 -5.37
CA TYR A 41 7.44 -7.44 -4.88
C TYR A 41 6.35 -8.20 -5.64
N MET A 42 5.21 -7.56 -5.88
CA MET A 42 4.13 -8.12 -6.68
C MET A 42 4.57 -8.39 -8.12
N ASP A 43 5.35 -7.49 -8.72
CA ASP A 43 5.88 -7.66 -10.09
C ASP A 43 6.91 -8.81 -10.19
N CYS A 44 7.49 -9.21 -9.06
CA CYS A 44 8.52 -10.24 -8.95
C CYS A 44 8.00 -11.64 -8.57
N GLN A 45 6.69 -11.86 -8.35
CA GLN A 45 6.17 -13.16 -7.88
C GLN A 45 6.46 -14.32 -8.86
N ASP A 46 6.37 -14.07 -10.17
CA ASP A 46 6.58 -15.09 -11.22
C ASP A 46 7.95 -14.98 -11.89
N LYS A 47 8.89 -14.24 -11.30
CA LYS A 47 10.20 -13.93 -11.90
C LYS A 47 11.33 -14.57 -11.10
N LYS A 48 12.47 -14.77 -11.76
CA LYS A 48 13.65 -15.29 -11.08
C LYS A 48 14.23 -14.20 -10.17
N PRO A 49 14.86 -14.55 -9.03
CA PRO A 49 15.49 -13.56 -8.15
C PRO A 49 16.58 -12.71 -8.83
N THR A 50 17.19 -13.24 -9.89
CA THR A 50 18.20 -12.54 -10.69
C THR A 50 17.61 -11.52 -11.66
N ASP A 51 16.30 -11.52 -11.87
CA ASP A 51 15.65 -10.66 -12.86
C ASP A 51 15.56 -9.21 -12.36
N LEU A 52 15.57 -8.29 -13.33
CA LEU A 52 15.38 -6.86 -13.10
C LEU A 52 14.00 -6.46 -13.59
N VAL A 53 13.17 -5.93 -12.68
CA VAL A 53 11.87 -5.34 -12.99
C VAL A 53 11.96 -3.82 -12.99
N LYS A 54 11.01 -3.16 -13.65
CA LYS A 54 10.91 -1.70 -13.62
C LYS A 54 10.10 -1.30 -12.40
N SER A 55 10.57 -0.31 -11.64
CA SER A 55 9.74 0.33 -10.60
C SER A 55 8.49 0.92 -11.25
N ARG A 56 7.35 0.80 -10.59
CA ARG A 56 6.09 1.41 -11.05
C ARG A 56 5.91 2.84 -10.53
N THR A 57 6.83 3.31 -9.68
CA THR A 57 6.69 4.59 -8.97
C THR A 57 7.93 5.47 -9.07
N ASP A 58 9.12 4.90 -9.27
CA ASP A 58 10.37 5.66 -9.26
C ASP A 58 10.91 5.93 -10.66
N VAL A 59 11.26 7.19 -10.91
CA VAL A 59 11.99 7.65 -12.09
C VAL A 59 13.19 8.48 -11.60
N GLU A 60 14.39 8.04 -11.94
CA GLU A 60 15.63 8.73 -11.62
C GLU A 60 16.38 9.07 -12.91
N ASN A 61 16.88 10.31 -13.01
CA ASN A 61 17.62 10.78 -14.19
C ASN A 61 16.86 10.57 -15.51
N GLY A 62 15.53 10.76 -15.49
CA GLY A 62 14.65 10.58 -16.65
C GLY A 62 14.44 9.12 -17.07
N LYS A 63 14.87 8.14 -16.26
CA LYS A 63 14.73 6.70 -16.54
C LYS A 63 13.98 6.03 -15.40
N ILE A 64 13.09 5.11 -15.74
CA ILE A 64 12.41 4.27 -14.75
C ILE A 64 13.47 3.42 -14.05
N VAL A 65 13.49 3.46 -12.72
CA VAL A 65 14.45 2.70 -11.90
C VAL A 65 14.23 1.20 -12.14
N LYS A 66 15.33 0.45 -12.28
CA LYS A 66 15.29 -1.01 -12.34
C LYS A 66 15.60 -1.57 -10.96
N VAL A 67 14.77 -2.50 -10.53
CA VAL A 67 14.85 -3.12 -9.21
C VAL A 67 15.10 -4.61 -9.40
N LYS A 68 16.05 -5.16 -8.65
CA LYS A 68 16.36 -6.59 -8.67
C LYS A 68 15.39 -7.35 -7.78
N CYS A 69 14.82 -8.42 -8.31
CA CYS A 69 13.80 -9.17 -7.58
C CYS A 69 14.32 -9.76 -6.26
N ALA A 70 15.57 -10.24 -6.21
CA ALA A 70 16.19 -10.72 -4.98
C ALA A 70 16.16 -9.69 -3.84
N ASP A 71 16.43 -8.42 -4.15
CA ASP A 71 16.58 -7.38 -3.14
C ASP A 71 15.22 -7.01 -2.51
N VAL A 72 14.17 -6.97 -3.34
CA VAL A 72 12.81 -6.67 -2.89
C VAL A 72 12.20 -7.87 -2.15
N ILE A 73 12.42 -9.08 -2.65
CA ILE A 73 11.99 -10.30 -1.96
C ILE A 73 12.62 -10.37 -0.57
N ALA A 74 13.93 -10.09 -0.45
CA ALA A 74 14.61 -10.05 0.84
C ALA A 74 14.05 -8.96 1.78
N THR A 75 13.74 -7.78 1.24
CA THR A 75 13.14 -6.68 2.01
C THR A 75 11.78 -7.06 2.59
N VAL A 76 10.90 -7.65 1.77
CA VAL A 76 9.58 -8.11 2.22
C VAL A 76 9.70 -9.29 3.18
N GLN A 77 10.58 -10.26 2.92
CA GLN A 77 10.80 -11.39 3.82
C GLN A 77 11.33 -10.95 5.19
N LYS A 78 12.23 -9.96 5.22
CA LYS A 78 12.71 -9.37 6.47
C LYS A 78 11.55 -8.73 7.24
N ALA A 79 10.75 -7.89 6.58
CA ALA A 79 9.58 -7.27 7.21
C ALA A 79 8.57 -8.31 7.74
N ARG A 80 8.36 -9.41 7.00
CA ARG A 80 7.52 -10.53 7.48
C ARG A 80 8.09 -11.21 8.72
N LYS A 81 9.40 -11.49 8.72
CA LYS A 81 10.09 -12.08 9.87
C LYS A 81 10.00 -11.18 11.09
N ASP A 82 10.23 -9.89 10.89
CA ASP A 82 10.18 -8.87 11.94
C ASP A 82 8.74 -8.66 12.47
N SER A 83 7.72 -8.96 11.66
CA SER A 83 6.30 -8.95 12.07
C SER A 83 5.87 -10.20 12.85
N GLY A 84 6.70 -11.26 12.88
CA GLY A 84 6.40 -12.50 13.60
C GLY A 84 5.01 -13.09 13.31
N ASP A 85 4.30 -13.48 14.36
CA ASP A 85 2.99 -14.14 14.29
C ASP A 85 1.85 -13.22 13.81
N ALA A 86 2.04 -11.91 13.88
CA ALA A 86 1.08 -10.95 13.34
C ALA A 86 0.88 -11.11 11.82
N TRP A 87 1.91 -11.60 11.11
CA TRP A 87 1.82 -11.88 9.68
C TRP A 87 0.94 -13.10 9.36
N GLN A 88 0.79 -14.04 10.30
CA GLN A 88 0.04 -15.28 10.10
C GLN A 88 -1.46 -15.13 10.38
N GLY A 89 -1.92 -13.92 10.71
CA GLY A 89 -3.33 -13.66 11.03
C GLY A 89 -3.73 -14.15 12.41
N GLY A 90 -2.79 -14.20 13.37
CA GLY A 90 -3.09 -14.49 14.76
C GLY A 90 -4.01 -13.42 15.36
N TYR A 91 -5.26 -13.79 15.58
CA TYR A 91 -6.17 -13.14 16.51
C TYR A 91 -5.98 -13.72 17.91
#